data_AF-A0A954F5W2-F1
#
_entry.id   AF-A0A954F5W2-F1
#
_cell.length_a   1.000
_cell.length_b   1.000
_cell.length_c   1.000
_cell.angle_alpha   90.00
_cell.angle_beta   90.00
_cell.angle_gamma   90.00
#
_symmetry.space_group_name_H-M   'P 1'
#
loop_
_entity.id
_entity.type
_entity.pdbx_description
1 polymer ?
#
loop_
_entity_poly.entity_id
_entity_poly.type
_entity_poly.pdbx_seq_one_letter_code
_entity_poly.pdbx_strand_id
1 'polypeptide(L)'
;MTLLAPLHTAQGARLAPPGAPLPVLTHGDVPGEYRAAIEGCALFDRSNLGSLRIEGAEAAGFLNRILAGDVRHLEEGSIERCMLLSPKGKVLHLFELERDASGFTATTPEGGAVALLQALDGYHFGEAITWRDTSSEWAYLELLGPKALEYLAAQWDGPLPTQPNTWSEG
;
A
#
# COMPACT_ATOMS: atom_id res chain seq x y z
N MET A 1 -7.80 -11.23 3.99
CA MET A 1 -7.36 -12.42 3.23
C MET A 1 -6.97 -11.97 1.83
N THR A 2 -5.94 -12.58 1.23
CA THR A 2 -5.47 -12.22 -0.12
C THR A 2 -6.47 -12.59 -1.23
N LEU A 3 -6.57 -11.74 -2.26
CA LEU A 3 -7.29 -12.00 -3.51
C LEU A 3 -6.68 -13.17 -4.32
N LEU A 4 -5.40 -13.47 -4.11
CA LEU A 4 -4.66 -14.50 -4.85
C LEU A 4 -4.63 -15.87 -4.14
N ALA A 5 -5.44 -16.06 -3.09
CA ALA A 5 -5.48 -17.30 -2.32
C ALA A 5 -5.68 -18.58 -3.17
N PRO A 6 -6.58 -18.60 -4.20
CA PRO A 6 -6.74 -19.77 -5.05
C PRO A 6 -5.47 -20.11 -5.85
N LEU A 7 -4.77 -19.10 -6.36
CA LEU A 7 -3.53 -19.27 -7.11
C LEU A 7 -2.42 -19.85 -6.23
N HIS A 8 -2.22 -19.27 -5.05
CA HIS A 8 -1.23 -19.75 -4.08
C HIS A 8 -1.52 -21.18 -3.64
N THR A 9 -2.78 -21.50 -3.37
CA THR A 9 -3.19 -22.87 -2.98
C THR A 9 -2.92 -23.87 -4.10
N ALA A 10 -3.21 -23.51 -5.35
CA ALA A 10 -2.93 -24.35 -6.52
C ALA A 10 -1.41 -24.60 -6.72
N GLN A 11 -0.57 -23.67 -6.27
CA GLN A 11 0.89 -23.79 -6.29
C GLN A 11 1.46 -24.49 -5.05
N GLY A 12 0.62 -25.01 -4.15
CA GLY A 12 1.06 -25.69 -2.93
C GLY A 12 1.61 -24.76 -1.85
N ALA A 13 1.34 -23.46 -1.95
CA ALA A 13 1.81 -22.50 -0.95
C ALA A 13 1.09 -22.68 0.39
N ARG A 14 1.82 -22.44 1.47
CA ARG A 14 1.28 -22.38 2.82
C ARG A 14 0.83 -20.95 3.11
N LEU A 15 -0.47 -20.74 3.23
CA LEU A 15 -1.05 -19.45 3.56
C LEU A 15 -0.87 -19.11 5.05
N ALA A 16 -0.75 -17.82 5.33
CA ALA A 16 -0.70 -17.27 6.68
C ALA A 16 -2.12 -17.15 7.27
N PRO A 17 -2.27 -17.12 8.61
CA PRO A 17 -3.54 -16.77 9.23
C PRO A 17 -3.93 -15.31 8.93
N PRO A 18 -5.23 -14.96 8.99
CA PRO A 18 -5.67 -13.57 8.84
C PRO A 18 -4.96 -12.62 9.83
N GLY A 19 -4.63 -11.41 9.38
CA GLY A 19 -3.92 -10.41 10.18
C GLY A 19 -2.40 -10.59 10.20
N ALA A 20 -1.86 -11.61 9.53
CA ALA A 20 -0.43 -11.73 9.32
C ALA A 20 0.07 -10.63 8.36
N PRO A 21 1.31 -10.11 8.53
CA PRO A 21 1.86 -9.07 7.65
C PRO A 21 1.91 -9.48 6.17
N LEU A 22 2.18 -10.75 5.90
CA LEU A 22 2.17 -11.35 4.57
C LEU A 22 1.12 -12.46 4.50
N PRO A 23 0.38 -12.59 3.39
CA PRO A 23 -0.65 -13.61 3.21
C PRO A 23 -0.08 -15.01 2.91
N VAL A 24 1.17 -15.10 2.45
CA VAL A 24 1.85 -16.36 2.10
C VAL A 24 3.06 -16.54 3.03
N LEU A 25 3.16 -17.70 3.67
CA LEU A 25 4.29 -18.05 4.53
C LEU A 25 5.46 -18.62 3.73
N THR A 26 5.18 -19.46 2.73
CA THR A 26 6.18 -20.13 1.89
C THR A 26 5.52 -20.92 0.77
N HIS A 27 6.26 -21.20 -0.30
CA HIS A 27 5.93 -22.15 -1.37
C HIS A 27 6.64 -23.50 -1.21
N GLY A 28 7.40 -23.70 -0.12
CA GLY A 28 7.96 -24.99 0.29
C GLY A 28 9.47 -25.00 0.52
N ASP A 29 10.21 -23.99 0.04
CA ASP A 29 11.66 -23.89 0.16
C ASP A 29 12.06 -22.50 0.70
N VAL A 30 11.79 -22.27 1.99
CA VAL A 30 12.09 -20.99 2.66
C VAL A 30 13.53 -20.51 2.44
N PRO A 31 14.58 -21.36 2.57
CA PRO A 31 15.95 -20.93 2.27
C PRO A 31 16.15 -20.54 0.80
N GLY A 32 15.55 -21.27 -0.14
CA GLY A 32 15.58 -20.95 -1.56
C GLY A 32 14.85 -19.65 -1.91
N GLU A 33 13.67 -19.42 -1.32
CA GLU A 33 12.87 -18.20 -1.47
C GLU A 33 13.62 -16.97 -0.96
N TYR A 34 14.24 -17.08 0.22
CA TYR A 34 15.09 -16.04 0.77
C TYR A 34 16.30 -15.76 -0.14
N ARG A 35 17.00 -16.80 -0.61
CA ARG A 35 18.12 -16.65 -1.54
C ARG A 35 17.69 -15.98 -2.84
N ALA A 36 16.53 -16.36 -3.38
CA ALA A 36 15.97 -15.75 -4.58
C ALA A 36 15.74 -14.24 -4.38
N ALA A 37 15.19 -13.83 -3.23
CA ALA A 37 14.97 -12.42 -2.90
C ALA A 37 16.28 -11.62 -2.77
N ILE A 38 17.31 -12.21 -2.15
CA ILE A 38 18.58 -11.51 -1.88
C ILE A 38 19.53 -11.48 -3.08
N GLU A 39 19.64 -12.57 -3.83
CA GLU A 39 20.60 -12.72 -4.93
C GLU A 39 19.98 -12.46 -6.32
N GLY A 40 18.65 -12.48 -6.41
CA GLY A 40 17.93 -12.40 -7.66
C GLY A 40 16.71 -11.49 -7.57
N CYS A 41 15.53 -12.10 -7.68
CA CYS A 41 14.25 -11.43 -7.60
C CYS A 41 13.21 -12.36 -6.98
N ALA A 42 12.35 -11.81 -6.12
CA ALA A 42 11.20 -12.48 -5.54
C ALA A 42 9.96 -11.58 -5.66
N LEU A 43 8.82 -12.21 -5.92
CA LEU A 43 7.52 -11.56 -5.98
C LEU A 43 6.73 -11.90 -4.71
N PHE A 44 6.31 -10.86 -3.98
CA PHE A 44 5.51 -10.98 -2.77
C PHE A 44 4.08 -10.54 -3.06
N ASP A 45 3.13 -11.37 -2.63
CA ASP A 45 1.71 -11.01 -2.61
C ASP A 45 1.43 -10.07 -1.42
N ARG A 46 0.94 -8.87 -1.72
CA ARG A 46 0.52 -7.86 -0.74
C ARG A 46 -0.95 -7.49 -0.91
N SER A 47 -1.74 -8.35 -1.55
CA SER A 47 -3.18 -8.16 -1.74
C SER A 47 -3.99 -8.22 -0.43
N ASN A 48 -3.34 -8.45 0.71
CA ASN A 48 -3.94 -8.30 2.03
C ASN A 48 -3.97 -6.84 2.51
N LEU A 49 -3.19 -5.93 1.90
CA LEU A 49 -3.21 -4.51 2.25
C LEU A 49 -4.58 -3.89 1.99
N GLY A 50 -4.95 -2.93 2.83
CA GLY A 50 -6.13 -2.10 2.60
C GLY A 50 -5.83 -1.00 1.59
N SER A 51 -6.83 -0.61 0.81
CA SER A 51 -6.77 0.50 -0.13
C SER A 51 -8.01 1.38 0.04
N LEU A 52 -7.81 2.65 0.37
CA LEU A 52 -8.86 3.64 0.51
C LEU A 52 -8.67 4.72 -0.55
N ARG A 53 -9.59 4.79 -1.50
CA ARG A 53 -9.64 5.82 -2.53
C ARG A 53 -10.30 7.09 -1.98
N ILE A 54 -9.66 8.23 -2.22
CA ILE A 54 -10.05 9.55 -1.70
C ILE A 54 -10.05 10.55 -2.86
N GLU A 55 -11.22 11.07 -3.21
CA GLU A 55 -11.40 11.94 -4.38
C GLU A 55 -12.23 13.17 -4.02
N GLY A 56 -12.09 14.24 -4.78
CA GLY A 56 -12.84 15.49 -4.57
C GLY A 56 -11.94 16.72 -4.47
N ALA A 57 -12.50 17.88 -4.82
CA ALA A 57 -11.75 19.14 -4.95
C ALA A 57 -11.15 19.62 -3.62
N GLU A 58 -11.72 19.20 -2.49
CA GLU A 58 -11.28 19.61 -1.15
C GLU A 58 -10.39 18.57 -0.45
N ALA A 59 -10.13 17.42 -1.09
CA ALA A 59 -9.40 16.30 -0.48
C ALA A 59 -7.98 16.70 -0.03
N ALA A 60 -7.20 17.37 -0.90
CA ALA A 60 -5.82 17.75 -0.57
C ALA A 60 -5.75 18.70 0.64
N GLY A 61 -6.63 19.69 0.69
CA GLY A 61 -6.70 20.66 1.78
C GLY A 61 -7.16 20.03 3.09
N PHE A 62 -8.14 19.13 3.02
CA PHE A 62 -8.61 18.36 4.17
C PHE A 62 -7.52 17.45 4.73
N LEU A 63 -6.92 16.60 3.88
CA LEU A 63 -5.91 15.63 4.29
C LEU A 63 -4.69 16.32 4.90
N ASN A 64 -4.18 17.40 4.30
CA ASN A 64 -3.06 18.16 4.87
C ASN A 64 -3.38 18.78 6.24
N ARG A 65 -4.66 19.06 6.53
CA ARG A 65 -5.06 19.66 7.82
C ARG A 65 -5.07 18.64 8.94
N ILE A 66 -5.40 17.38 8.61
CA ILE A 66 -5.69 16.31 9.57
C ILE A 66 -4.49 15.37 9.76
N LEU A 67 -3.73 15.13 8.69
CA LEU A 67 -2.62 14.19 8.69
C LEU A 67 -1.31 14.84 9.10
N ALA A 68 -0.49 14.08 9.81
CA ALA A 68 0.94 14.36 9.92
C ALA A 68 1.64 13.80 8.66
N GLY A 69 1.82 14.68 7.68
CA GLY A 69 2.44 14.48 6.37
C GLY A 69 2.26 15.74 5.52
N ASP A 70 3.09 15.92 4.49
CA ASP A 70 3.09 17.10 3.61
C ASP A 70 2.24 16.90 2.33
N VAL A 71 0.96 16.58 2.54
CA VAL A 71 0.02 16.25 1.46
C VAL A 71 -0.13 17.37 0.42
N ARG A 72 0.07 18.64 0.79
CA ARG A 72 0.00 19.77 -0.16
C ARG A 72 1.11 19.75 -1.19
N HIS A 73 2.29 19.28 -0.83
CA HIS A 73 3.46 19.22 -1.72
C HIS A 73 3.66 17.83 -2.34
N LEU A 74 2.79 16.86 -2.00
CA LEU A 74 2.77 15.57 -2.66
C LEU A 74 2.44 15.73 -4.15
N GLU A 75 3.41 15.45 -5.01
CA GLU A 75 3.27 15.54 -6.46
C GLU A 75 2.49 14.34 -7.04
N GLU A 76 1.91 14.52 -8.22
CA GLU A 76 1.28 13.41 -8.94
C GLU A 76 2.31 12.31 -9.25
N GLY A 77 1.93 11.04 -9.02
CA GLY A 77 2.81 9.88 -9.14
C GLY A 77 3.76 9.69 -7.96
N SER A 78 3.66 10.53 -6.92
CA SER A 78 4.47 10.40 -5.71
C SER A 78 3.67 9.78 -4.56
N ILE A 79 4.41 9.21 -3.61
CA ILE A 79 3.88 8.55 -2.42
C ILE A 79 4.54 9.17 -1.18
N GLU A 80 3.76 9.40 -0.13
CA GLU A 80 4.26 9.86 1.16
C GLU A 80 3.69 9.02 2.32
N ARG A 81 4.51 8.76 3.34
CA ARG A 81 4.02 8.17 4.59
C ARG A 81 3.27 9.22 5.41
N CYS A 82 2.01 8.94 5.67
CA CYS A 82 1.15 9.79 6.47
C CYS A 82 0.74 9.08 7.77
N MET A 83 0.52 9.89 8.81
CA MET A 83 -0.05 9.42 10.07
C MET A 83 -1.31 10.20 10.41
N LEU A 84 -2.33 9.48 10.88
CA LEU A 84 -3.43 10.10 11.62
C LEU A 84 -3.10 10.05 13.11
N LEU A 85 -3.09 11.21 13.76
CA LEU A 85 -2.76 11.32 15.18
C LEU A 85 -4.01 11.64 16.00
N SER A 86 -4.00 11.19 17.25
CA SER A 86 -4.95 11.69 18.25
C SER A 86 -4.63 13.13 18.65
N PRO A 87 -5.55 13.85 19.30
CA PRO A 87 -5.28 15.20 19.83
C PRO A 87 -4.10 15.27 20.83
N LYS A 88 -3.69 14.13 21.40
CA LYS A 88 -2.51 14.02 22.30
C LYS A 88 -1.24 13.56 21.57
N GLY A 89 -1.24 13.51 20.24
CA GLY A 89 -0.09 13.12 19.43
C GLY A 89 0.18 11.61 19.32
N LYS A 90 -0.68 10.75 19.86
CA LYS A 90 -0.55 9.29 19.66
C LYS A 90 -0.89 8.91 18.21
N VAL A 91 -0.10 8.03 17.60
CA VAL A 91 -0.40 7.46 16.28
C VAL A 91 -1.65 6.58 16.38
N LEU A 92 -2.66 6.91 15.59
CA LEU A 92 -3.87 6.12 15.43
C LEU A 92 -3.77 5.23 14.18
N HIS A 93 -3.28 5.81 13.08
CA HIS A 93 -3.05 5.09 11.82
C HIS A 93 -1.73 5.55 11.20
N LEU A 94 -1.02 4.61 10.57
CA LEU A 94 0.15 4.84 9.73
C LEU A 94 -0.12 4.16 8.38
N PHE A 95 0.07 4.90 7.30
CA PHE A 95 -0.25 4.45 5.95
C PHE A 95 0.58 5.21 4.91
N GLU A 96 0.57 4.70 3.69
CA GLU A 96 1.16 5.38 2.53
C GLU A 96 0.04 6.10 1.78
N LEU A 97 0.28 7.34 1.38
CA LEU A 97 -0.64 8.16 0.61
C LEU A 97 -0.02 8.43 -0.75
N GLU A 98 -0.61 7.86 -1.80
CA GLU A 98 -0.25 8.13 -3.18
C GLU A 98 -1.15 9.23 -3.74
N ARG A 99 -0.61 10.07 -4.63
CA ARG A 99 -1.39 11.01 -5.42
C ARG A 99 -1.36 10.64 -6.90
N ASP A 100 -2.53 10.65 -7.53
CA ASP A 100 -2.67 10.55 -8.98
C ASP A 100 -3.49 11.73 -9.54
N ALA A 101 -3.77 11.69 -10.85
CA ALA A 101 -4.51 12.73 -11.55
C ALA A 101 -5.94 12.95 -11.01
N SER A 102 -6.57 11.94 -10.40
CA SER A 102 -7.96 12.00 -9.93
C SER A 102 -8.09 12.20 -8.41
N GLY A 103 -7.02 12.04 -7.64
CA GLY A 103 -7.07 12.22 -6.18
C GLY A 103 -5.94 11.49 -5.45
N PHE A 104 -6.30 10.82 -4.36
CA PHE A 104 -5.37 10.12 -3.49
C PHE A 104 -5.80 8.67 -3.24
N THR A 105 -4.81 7.81 -3.02
CA THR A 105 -5.03 6.43 -2.57
C THR A 105 -4.22 6.20 -1.29
N ALA A 106 -4.90 5.84 -0.20
CA ALA A 106 -4.26 5.47 1.04
C ALA A 106 -4.12 3.95 1.13
N THR A 107 -2.87 3.47 1.17
CA THR A 107 -2.52 2.06 1.34
C THR A 107 -2.23 1.78 2.81
N THR A 108 -3.01 0.89 3.42
CA THR A 108 -2.97 0.58 4.85
C THR A 108 -2.58 -0.88 5.10
N PRO A 109 -2.21 -1.27 6.33
CA PRO A 109 -2.21 -2.67 6.74
C PRO A 109 -3.58 -3.35 6.53
N GLU A 110 -3.62 -4.68 6.61
CA GLU A 110 -4.85 -5.48 6.43
C GLU A 110 -5.99 -4.98 7.33
N GLY A 111 -7.16 -4.72 6.73
CA GLY A 111 -8.34 -4.18 7.42
C GLY A 111 -8.25 -2.71 7.83
N GLY A 112 -7.14 -2.03 7.54
CA GLY A 112 -6.90 -0.65 7.96
C GLY A 112 -7.71 0.42 7.20
N ALA A 113 -8.13 0.14 5.96
CA ALA A 113 -8.82 1.11 5.09
C ALA A 113 -10.15 1.58 5.70
N VAL A 114 -10.99 0.64 6.14
CA VAL A 114 -12.28 0.96 6.78
C VAL A 114 -12.07 1.70 8.10
N ALA A 115 -11.10 1.27 8.91
CA ALA A 115 -10.81 1.90 10.19
C ALA A 115 -10.28 3.33 10.00
N LEU A 116 -9.42 3.55 9.00
CA LEU A 116 -8.93 4.87 8.63
C LEU A 116 -10.07 5.77 8.14
N LEU A 117 -10.95 5.25 7.28
CA LEU A 117 -12.13 5.99 6.82
C LEU A 117 -13.01 6.42 8.00
N GLN A 118 -13.35 5.50 8.90
CA GLN A 118 -14.15 5.83 10.10
C GLN A 118 -13.49 6.91 10.97
N ALA A 119 -12.16 6.88 11.08
CA ALA A 119 -11.42 7.88 11.85
C ALA A 119 -11.38 9.25 11.15
N LEU A 120 -11.26 9.29 9.82
CA LEU A 120 -11.27 10.52 9.03
C LEU A 120 -12.67 11.15 8.93
N ASP A 121 -13.70 10.32 8.83
CA ASP A 121 -15.11 10.76 8.77
C ASP A 121 -15.51 11.57 10.01
N GLY A 122 -14.93 11.26 11.18
CA GLY A 122 -15.12 12.05 12.41
C GLY A 122 -14.62 13.51 12.32
N TYR A 123 -13.83 13.85 11.31
CA TYR A 123 -13.37 15.21 11.02
C TYR A 123 -14.02 15.81 9.76
N HIS A 124 -14.81 15.02 9.01
CA HIS A 124 -15.43 15.41 7.75
C HIS A 124 -16.84 15.94 8.02
N PHE A 125 -17.08 17.23 7.79
CA PHE A 125 -18.37 17.87 8.15
C PHE A 125 -19.12 18.45 6.95
N GLY A 126 -18.44 18.68 5.83
CA GLY A 126 -19.10 19.23 4.64
C GLY A 126 -18.20 19.38 3.41
N GLU A 127 -16.93 19.02 3.51
CA GLU A 127 -16.01 19.06 2.38
C GLU A 127 -16.50 18.17 1.23
N ALA A 128 -16.34 18.63 -0.01
CA ALA A 128 -16.66 17.88 -1.22
C ALA A 128 -15.62 16.77 -1.45
N ILE A 129 -15.75 15.67 -0.69
CA ILE A 129 -14.86 14.50 -0.70
C ILE A 129 -15.70 13.22 -0.78
N THR A 130 -15.27 12.29 -1.61
CA THR A 130 -15.81 10.93 -1.71
C THR A 130 -14.77 9.91 -1.31
N TRP A 131 -15.22 8.87 -0.60
CA TRP A 131 -14.39 7.80 -0.06
C TRP A 131 -14.86 6.46 -0.60
N ARG A 132 -13.94 5.59 -1.02
CA ARG A 132 -14.23 4.19 -1.35
C ARG A 132 -13.16 3.27 -0.79
N ASP A 133 -13.60 2.23 -0.09
CA ASP A 133 -12.75 1.07 0.13
C ASP A 133 -12.60 0.30 -1.18
N THR A 134 -11.37 0.28 -1.71
CA THR A 134 -11.00 -0.37 -2.97
C THR A 134 -10.10 -1.58 -2.73
N SER A 135 -10.00 -2.05 -1.48
CA SER A 135 -9.11 -3.16 -1.09
C SER A 135 -9.37 -4.47 -1.85
N SER A 136 -10.57 -4.65 -2.41
CA SER A 136 -10.96 -5.83 -3.19
C SER A 136 -10.94 -5.63 -4.70
N GLU A 137 -10.63 -4.42 -5.18
CA GLU A 137 -10.66 -4.09 -6.61
C GLU A 137 -9.35 -4.43 -7.32
N TRP A 138 -8.21 -4.38 -6.60
CA TRP A 138 -6.89 -4.70 -7.13
C TRP A 138 -5.99 -5.36 -6.10
N ALA A 139 -4.95 -6.01 -6.60
CA ALA A 139 -3.91 -6.68 -5.81
C ALA A 139 -2.63 -5.84 -5.81
N TYR A 140 -2.03 -5.64 -4.64
CA TYR A 140 -0.67 -5.13 -4.55
C TYR A 140 0.31 -6.29 -4.66
N LEU A 141 1.33 -6.11 -5.50
CA LEU A 141 2.44 -7.03 -5.65
C LEU A 141 3.73 -6.27 -5.41
N GLU A 142 4.63 -6.86 -4.63
CA GLU A 142 5.95 -6.29 -4.37
C GLU A 142 7.02 -7.14 -5.06
N LEU A 143 7.82 -6.52 -5.92
CA LEU A 143 8.95 -7.15 -6.57
C LEU A 143 10.25 -6.71 -5.88
N LEU A 144 10.94 -7.64 -5.24
CA LEU A 144 12.10 -7.36 -4.40
C LEU A 144 13.35 -8.11 -4.90
N GLY A 145 14.51 -7.48 -4.77
CA GLY A 145 15.81 -8.07 -5.06
C GLY A 145 16.63 -7.28 -6.08
N PRO A 146 17.95 -7.54 -6.16
CA PRO A 146 18.86 -6.78 -7.03
C PRO A 146 18.53 -6.88 -8.52
N LYS A 147 17.81 -7.93 -8.94
CA LYS A 147 17.37 -8.14 -10.33
C LYS A 147 15.92 -7.75 -10.57
N ALA A 148 15.20 -7.19 -9.59
CA ALA A 148 13.78 -6.88 -9.72
C ALA A 148 13.47 -5.99 -10.92
N LEU A 149 14.22 -4.90 -11.10
CA LEU A 149 14.01 -3.98 -12.21
C LEU A 149 14.29 -4.63 -13.57
N GLU A 150 15.31 -5.50 -13.66
CA GLU A 150 15.63 -6.27 -14.86
C GLU A 150 14.47 -7.20 -15.26
N TYR A 151 13.94 -7.96 -14.29
CA TYR A 151 12.80 -8.85 -14.53
C TYR A 151 11.54 -8.07 -14.89
N LEU A 152 11.27 -6.93 -14.23
CA LEU A 152 10.12 -6.09 -14.54
C LEU A 152 10.22 -5.55 -15.97
N ALA A 153 11.38 -4.98 -16.35
CA ALA A 153 11.62 -4.45 -17.69
C ALA A 153 11.46 -5.50 -18.80
N ALA A 154 11.74 -6.77 -18.51
CA ALA A 154 11.56 -7.86 -19.46
C ALA A 154 10.09 -8.28 -19.69
N GLN A 155 9.19 -7.89 -18.78
CA GLN A 155 7.77 -8.32 -18.79
C GLN A 155 6.78 -7.15 -18.87
N TRP A 156 7.25 -5.91 -18.81
CA TRP A 156 6.43 -4.70 -18.69
C TRP A 156 6.90 -3.62 -19.66
N ASP A 157 5.99 -3.19 -20.54
CA ASP A 157 6.24 -2.13 -21.54
C ASP A 157 5.93 -0.71 -21.03
N GLY A 158 5.44 -0.58 -19.79
CA GLY A 158 5.10 0.70 -19.18
C GLY A 158 6.29 1.39 -18.49
N PRO A 159 6.04 2.54 -17.84
CA PRO A 159 7.08 3.24 -17.10
C PRO A 159 7.64 2.35 -16.00
N LEU A 160 8.97 2.34 -15.87
CA LEU A 160 9.68 1.66 -14.82
C LEU A 160 9.94 2.64 -13.66
N PRO A 161 9.94 2.15 -12.40
CA PRO A 161 10.31 2.98 -11.27
C PRO A 161 11.76 3.47 -11.45
N THR A 162 11.94 4.78 -11.41
CA THR A 162 13.25 5.44 -11.58
C THR A 162 14.07 5.44 -10.29
N GLN A 163 13.41 5.16 -9.18
CA GLN A 163 13.99 5.03 -7.85
C GLN A 163 13.35 3.80 -7.20
N PRO A 164 14.07 3.00 -6.41
CA PRO A 164 13.41 2.05 -5.54
C PRO A 164 12.45 2.82 -4.61
N ASN A 165 11.44 2.16 -4.07
CA ASN A 165 10.73 2.66 -2.88
C ASN A 165 11.68 2.60 -1.67
N THR A 166 12.78 3.36 -1.73
CA THR A 166 13.79 3.46 -0.70
C THR A 166 13.39 4.55 0.28
N TRP A 167 13.27 4.15 1.54
CA TRP A 167 13.22 5.03 2.68
C TRP A 167 14.51 5.86 2.72
N SER A 168 14.42 7.16 2.44
CA SER A 168 15.43 8.09 2.93
C SER A 168 15.10 8.36 4.39
N GLU A 169 15.87 7.77 5.31
CA GLU A 169 15.96 8.32 6.66
C GLU A 169 16.52 9.74 6.48
N GLY A 170 15.68 10.75 6.67
CA GLY A 170 16.10 12.15 6.71
C GLY A 170 17.00 12.44 7.90
#